data_AF-A0A960S4V9-F1
#
_entry.id   AF-A0A960S4V9-F1
#
_cell.length_a   1.000
_cell.length_b   1.000
_cell.length_c   1.000
_cell.angle_alpha   90.00
_cell.angle_beta   90.00
_cell.angle_gamma   90.00
#
_symmetry.space_group_name_H-M   'P 1'
#
loop_
_entity.id
_entity.type
_entity.pdbx_description
1 polymer ?
#
loop_
_entity_poly.entity_id
_entity_poly.type
_entity_poly.pdbx_seq_one_letter_code
_entity_poly.pdbx_strand_id
1 'polypeptide(L)'
;MNISLAFIRIFFTVISIFFMTTFMLSRPEGLLTTNALIGVLIGFVFSLLLVGFDTLFRKYSLRSFNIAVIGLFVGYLMGQALVLIFDAILDLSSIALVVSPQALEIIKIALFLFGTYLGSIMTLRSSDEFYVSIPFVKFAPTAEKKRDLLIDS
;
A
#
# COMPACT_ATOMS: atom_id res chain seq x y z
N MET A 1 -10.93 13.47 -19.78
CA MET A 1 -10.62 12.37 -18.83
C MET A 1 -9.78 11.35 -19.58
N ASN A 2 -8.59 10.96 -19.11
CA ASN A 2 -7.82 9.91 -19.78
C ASN A 2 -8.66 8.64 -19.83
N ILE A 3 -8.96 8.15 -21.04
CA ILE A 3 -9.82 6.99 -21.27
C ILE A 3 -9.29 5.78 -20.49
N SER A 4 -7.96 5.61 -20.45
CA SER A 4 -7.30 4.56 -19.67
C SER A 4 -7.56 4.65 -18.16
N LEU A 5 -7.62 5.86 -17.58
CA LEU A 5 -7.91 6.02 -16.14
C LEU A 5 -9.36 5.66 -15.82
N ALA A 6 -10.28 6.08 -16.68
CA ALA A 6 -11.69 5.75 -16.53
C ALA A 6 -11.93 4.24 -16.61
N PHE A 7 -11.26 3.59 -17.56
CA PHE A 7 -11.29 2.13 -17.71
C PHE A 7 -10.83 1.41 -16.44
N ILE A 8 -9.67 1.79 -15.87
CA ILE A 8 -9.15 1.17 -14.64
C ILE A 8 -10.13 1.37 -13.47
N ARG A 9 -10.67 2.57 -13.28
CA ARG A 9 -11.63 2.84 -12.19
C ARG A 9 -12.87 1.97 -12.30
N ILE A 10 -13.48 1.89 -13.49
CA ILE A 10 -14.66 1.06 -13.73
C ILE A 10 -14.33 -0.42 -13.50
N PHE A 11 -13.19 -0.89 -14.00
CA PHE A 11 -12.74 -2.26 -13.82
C PHE A 11 -12.61 -2.62 -12.33
N PHE A 12 -11.95 -1.79 -11.52
CA PHE A 12 -11.84 -2.01 -10.08
C PHE A 12 -13.17 -1.88 -9.33
N THR A 13 -14.09 -1.01 -9.78
CA THR A 13 -15.46 -0.95 -9.23
C THR A 13 -16.20 -2.27 -9.45
N VAL A 14 -16.17 -2.81 -10.67
CA VAL A 14 -16.83 -4.09 -11.00
C VAL A 14 -16.24 -5.23 -10.17
N ILE A 15 -14.92 -5.33 -10.10
CA ILE A 15 -14.23 -6.37 -9.32
C ILE A 15 -14.57 -6.26 -7.83
N SER A 16 -14.58 -5.04 -7.26
CA SER A 16 -14.88 -4.83 -5.84
C SER A 16 -16.30 -5.30 -5.49
N ILE A 17 -17.28 -4.98 -6.33
CA ILE A 17 -18.67 -5.43 -6.17
C ILE A 17 -18.75 -6.95 -6.30
N PHE A 18 -18.11 -7.53 -7.33
CA PHE A 18 -18.13 -8.97 -7.56
C PHE A 18 -17.50 -9.77 -6.39
N PHE A 19 -16.36 -9.34 -5.89
CA PHE A 19 -15.70 -10.02 -4.75
C PHE A 19 -16.52 -9.90 -3.46
N MET A 20 -17.01 -8.69 -3.13
CA MET A 20 -17.76 -8.49 -1.88
C MET A 20 -19.12 -9.19 -1.90
N THR A 21 -19.80 -9.24 -3.04
CA THR A 21 -21.04 -10.02 -3.20
C THR A 21 -20.78 -11.52 -3.05
N THR A 22 -19.76 -12.06 -3.71
CA THR A 22 -19.39 -13.48 -3.60
C THR A 22 -19.02 -13.86 -2.15
N PHE A 23 -18.25 -12.99 -1.48
CA PHE A 23 -17.90 -13.20 -0.07
C PHE A 23 -19.12 -13.20 0.85
N MET A 24 -20.06 -12.27 0.65
CA MET A 24 -21.30 -12.22 1.46
C MET A 24 -22.26 -13.37 1.17
N LEU A 25 -22.31 -13.86 -0.07
CA LEU A 25 -23.09 -15.05 -0.44
C LEU A 25 -22.53 -16.33 0.17
N SER A 26 -21.24 -16.37 0.51
CA SER A 26 -20.61 -17.52 1.16
C SER A 26 -20.96 -17.63 2.65
N ARG A 27 -21.65 -16.63 3.22
CA ARG A 27 -22.10 -16.69 4.62
C ARG A 27 -23.36 -17.57 4.74
N PRO A 28 -23.36 -18.58 5.62
CA PRO A 28 -24.49 -19.50 5.78
C PRO A 28 -25.69 -18.86 6.51
N GLU A 29 -25.53 -17.67 7.10
CA GLU A 29 -26.55 -16.98 7.87
C GLU A 29 -27.25 -15.89 7.04
N GLY A 30 -28.58 -15.84 7.12
CA GLY A 30 -29.41 -14.78 6.53
C GLY A 30 -30.06 -15.12 5.18
N LEU A 31 -30.92 -14.23 4.70
CA LEU A 31 -31.54 -14.36 3.38
C LEU A 31 -30.52 -14.06 2.28
N LEU A 32 -30.51 -14.88 1.23
CA LEU A 32 -29.58 -14.74 0.10
C LEU A 32 -29.65 -13.35 -0.55
N THR A 33 -30.86 -12.79 -0.67
CA THR A 33 -31.09 -11.46 -1.24
C THR A 33 -30.51 -10.34 -0.38
N THR A 34 -30.64 -10.44 0.94
CA THR A 34 -30.07 -9.49 1.90
C THR A 34 -28.55 -9.51 1.85
N ASN A 35 -27.95 -10.71 1.84
CA ASN A 35 -26.50 -10.88 1.77
C ASN A 35 -25.93 -10.36 0.44
N ALA A 36 -26.61 -10.62 -0.67
CA ALA A 36 -26.24 -10.06 -1.98
C ALA A 36 -26.27 -8.53 -1.96
N LEU A 37 -27.34 -7.92 -1.41
CA LEU A 37 -27.51 -6.47 -1.38
C LEU A 37 -26.47 -5.78 -0.48
N ILE A 38 -26.18 -6.38 0.68
CA ILE A 38 -25.08 -5.94 1.57
C ILE A 38 -23.74 -6.02 0.84
N GLY A 39 -23.47 -7.12 0.13
CA GLY A 39 -22.25 -7.30 -0.64
C GLY A 39 -22.09 -6.26 -1.74
N VAL A 40 -23.16 -5.92 -2.47
CA VAL A 40 -23.14 -4.84 -3.48
C VAL A 40 -22.82 -3.50 -2.84
N LEU A 41 -23.50 -3.16 -1.73
CA LEU A 41 -23.28 -1.90 -1.01
C LEU A 41 -21.85 -1.76 -0.51
N ILE A 42 -21.32 -2.80 0.17
CA ILE A 42 -19.95 -2.79 0.68
C ILE A 42 -18.94 -2.71 -0.46
N GLY A 43 -19.13 -3.48 -1.53
CA GLY A 43 -18.25 -3.44 -2.71
C GLY A 43 -18.26 -2.08 -3.39
N PHE A 44 -19.42 -1.43 -3.48
CA PHE A 44 -19.54 -0.09 -4.04
C PHE A 44 -18.84 0.96 -3.16
N VAL A 45 -19.09 0.96 -1.85
CA VAL A 45 -18.42 1.86 -0.89
C VAL A 45 -16.91 1.66 -0.92
N PHE A 46 -16.44 0.40 -0.95
CA PHE A 46 -15.03 0.08 -1.06
C PHE A 46 -14.42 0.62 -2.36
N SER A 47 -15.12 0.48 -3.48
CA SER A 47 -14.65 1.05 -4.75
C SER A 47 -14.56 2.58 -4.73
N LEU A 48 -15.50 3.25 -4.07
CA LEU A 48 -15.45 4.71 -3.90
C LEU A 48 -14.25 5.12 -3.05
N LEU A 49 -13.91 4.36 -2.01
CA LEU A 49 -12.70 4.60 -1.22
C LEU A 49 -11.43 4.44 -2.09
N LEU A 50 -11.34 3.41 -2.93
CA LEU A 50 -10.21 3.21 -3.83
C LEU A 50 -10.05 4.37 -4.83
N VAL A 51 -11.14 4.81 -5.45
CA VAL A 51 -11.14 5.97 -6.37
C VAL A 51 -10.83 7.27 -5.61
N GLY A 52 -11.25 7.37 -4.35
CA GLY A 52 -10.89 8.45 -3.45
C GLY A 52 -9.38 8.53 -3.21
N PHE A 53 -8.72 7.39 -2.94
CA PHE A 53 -7.27 7.32 -2.81
C PHE A 53 -6.55 7.73 -4.10
N ASP A 54 -6.99 7.26 -5.27
CA ASP A 54 -6.44 7.70 -6.56
C ASP A 54 -6.50 9.25 -6.71
N THR A 55 -7.60 9.85 -6.27
CA THR A 55 -7.77 11.31 -6.31
C THR A 55 -6.85 12.03 -5.30
N LEU A 56 -6.69 11.46 -4.09
CA LEU A 56 -5.79 11.99 -3.06
C LEU A 56 -4.32 11.91 -3.50
N PHE A 57 -3.93 10.81 -4.16
CA PHE A 57 -2.57 10.58 -4.64
C PHE A 57 -2.28 11.17 -6.03
N ARG A 58 -3.25 11.83 -6.67
CA ARG A 58 -3.10 12.38 -8.04
C ARG A 58 -1.87 13.28 -8.23
N LYS A 59 -1.43 13.97 -7.17
CA LYS A 59 -0.26 14.87 -7.19
C LYS A 59 1.04 14.21 -6.74
N TYR A 60 1.00 12.96 -6.30
CA TYR A 60 2.20 12.25 -5.86
C TYR A 60 3.03 11.80 -7.06
N SER A 61 4.32 12.09 -7.01
CA SER A 61 5.27 11.61 -8.01
C SER A 61 5.61 10.14 -7.76
N LEU A 62 6.00 9.40 -8.81
CA LEU A 62 6.52 8.04 -8.67
C LEU A 62 7.73 8.00 -7.73
N ARG A 63 8.54 9.06 -7.70
CA ARG A 63 9.66 9.21 -6.75
C ARG A 63 9.16 9.22 -5.32
N SER A 64 8.19 10.07 -4.99
CA SER A 64 7.62 10.18 -3.65
C SER A 64 6.98 8.86 -3.18
N PHE A 65 6.29 8.16 -4.09
CA PHE A 65 5.74 6.83 -3.81
C PHE A 65 6.83 5.81 -3.49
N ASN A 66 7.89 5.74 -4.31
CA ASN A 66 8.99 4.80 -4.08
C ASN A 66 9.71 5.04 -2.74
N ILE A 67 9.94 6.31 -2.38
CA ILE A 67 10.53 6.67 -1.08
C ILE A 67 9.60 6.23 0.07
N ALA A 68 8.29 6.45 -0.06
CA ALA A 68 7.33 6.02 0.95
C ALA A 68 7.31 4.49 1.12
N VAL A 69 7.42 3.72 0.03
CA VAL A 69 7.52 2.25 0.07
C VAL A 69 8.80 1.80 0.78
N ILE A 70 9.95 2.42 0.46
CA ILE A 70 11.22 2.14 1.15
C ILE A 70 11.10 2.49 2.64
N GLY A 71 10.52 3.63 2.97
CA GLY A 71 10.29 4.05 4.35
C GLY A 71 9.41 3.08 5.12
N LEU A 72 8.32 2.60 4.50
CA LEU A 72 7.46 1.58 5.09
C LEU A 72 8.23 0.27 5.33
N PHE A 73 9.08 -0.14 4.38
CA PHE A 73 9.90 -1.33 4.51
C PHE A 73 10.93 -1.20 5.64
N VAL A 74 11.67 -0.09 5.71
CA VAL A 74 12.63 0.18 6.80
C VAL A 74 11.91 0.29 8.14
N GLY A 75 10.77 0.98 8.18
CA GLY A 75 9.91 1.07 9.36
C GLY A 75 9.42 -0.30 9.83
N TYR A 76 9.00 -1.17 8.91
CA TYR A 76 8.61 -2.55 9.22
C TYR A 76 9.77 -3.30 9.90
N LEU A 77 10.98 -3.22 9.35
CA LEU A 77 12.16 -3.84 9.94
C LEU A 77 12.47 -3.28 11.33
N MET A 78 12.35 -1.97 11.52
CA MET A 78 12.57 -1.32 12.81
C MET A 78 11.50 -1.73 13.85
N GLY A 79 10.22 -1.76 13.45
CA GLY A 79 9.13 -2.22 14.29
C GLY A 79 9.32 -3.67 14.73
N GLN A 80 9.70 -4.55 13.80
CA GLN A 80 10.01 -5.95 14.13
C GLN A 80 11.21 -6.06 15.09
N ALA A 81 12.28 -5.30 14.86
CA ALA A 81 13.45 -5.31 15.73
C ALA A 81 13.08 -4.88 17.16
N LEU A 82 12.24 -3.86 17.33
CA LEU A 82 11.78 -3.42 18.66
C LEU A 82 10.97 -4.49 19.37
N VAL A 83 10.05 -5.16 18.67
CA VAL A 83 9.26 -6.26 19.23
C VAL A 83 10.16 -7.44 19.62
N LEU A 84 11.13 -7.81 18.78
CA LEU A 84 12.08 -8.89 19.07
C LEU A 84 12.95 -8.59 20.30
N ILE A 85 13.45 -7.35 20.43
CA ILE A 85 14.23 -6.92 21.59
C ILE A 85 13.34 -6.95 22.85
N PHE A 86 12.10 -6.47 22.74
CA PHE A 86 11.16 -6.49 23.85
C PHE A 86 10.85 -7.91 24.31
N ASP A 87 10.65 -8.84 23.38
CA ASP A 87 10.42 -10.25 23.68
C ASP A 87 11.63 -10.90 24.37
N ALA A 88 12.84 -10.63 23.89
CA ALA A 88 14.06 -11.09 24.55
C ALA A 88 14.19 -10.57 25.99
N ILE A 89 13.79 -9.32 26.24
CA ILE A 89 13.77 -8.74 27.60
C ILE A 89 12.73 -9.44 28.47
N LEU A 90 11.54 -9.74 27.94
CA LEU A 90 10.48 -10.45 28.66
C LEU A 90 10.85 -11.91 28.97
N ASP A 91 11.65 -12.56 28.13
CA ASP A 91 12.13 -13.91 28.41
C ASP A 91 13.19 -13.91 29.52
N LEU A 92 14.05 -12.88 29.56
CA LEU A 92 15.10 -12.73 30.58
C LEU A 92 14.57 -12.23 31.93
N SER A 93 13.52 -11.41 31.89
CA SER A 93 12.89 -10.86 33.08
C SER A 93 11.61 -11.65 33.34
N SER A 94 11.49 -12.33 34.48
CA SER A 94 10.30 -13.11 34.88
C SER A 94 8.99 -12.30 35.01
N ILE A 95 8.95 -11.09 34.44
CA ILE A 95 7.84 -10.14 34.28
C ILE A 95 6.70 -10.74 33.44
N ALA A 96 6.98 -11.64 32.50
CA ALA A 96 5.94 -12.33 31.72
C ALA A 96 4.92 -13.09 32.59
N LEU A 97 5.27 -13.46 33.83
CA LEU A 97 4.38 -14.13 34.78
C LEU A 97 3.44 -13.18 35.53
N VAL A 98 3.69 -11.87 35.50
CA VAL A 98 2.97 -10.86 36.29
C VAL A 98 2.00 -10.03 35.44
N VAL A 99 2.29 -9.88 34.15
CA VAL A 99 1.51 -9.04 33.24
C VAL A 99 0.50 -9.90 32.47
N SER A 100 -0.74 -9.39 32.30
CA SER A 100 -1.76 -10.11 31.54
C SER A 100 -1.34 -10.25 30.06
N PRO A 101 -1.63 -11.40 29.41
CA PRO A 101 -1.25 -11.63 28.00
C PRO A 101 -1.78 -10.55 27.05
N GLN A 102 -3.00 -10.07 27.30
CA GLN A 102 -3.64 -9.04 26.49
C GLN A 102 -2.90 -7.69 26.57
N ALA A 103 -2.39 -7.32 27.75
CA ALA A 103 -1.62 -6.08 27.89
C ALA A 103 -0.28 -6.17 27.14
N LEU A 104 0.37 -7.33 27.15
CA LEU A 104 1.62 -7.55 26.41
C LEU A 104 1.41 -7.43 24.90
N GLU A 105 0.34 -8.00 24.35
CA GLU A 105 0.02 -7.88 22.92
C GLU A 105 -0.22 -6.41 22.51
N ILE A 106 -0.95 -5.64 23.32
CA ILE A 106 -1.19 -4.22 23.05
C ILE A 106 0.14 -3.45 23.03
N ILE A 107 1.05 -3.73 23.96
CA ILE A 107 2.37 -3.09 24.00
C ILE A 107 3.19 -3.46 22.75
N LYS A 108 3.19 -4.74 22.33
CA LYS A 108 3.89 -5.18 21.10
C LYS A 108 3.33 -4.48 19.86
N ILE A 109 2.00 -4.38 19.73
CA ILE A 109 1.35 -3.65 18.63
C ILE A 109 1.75 -2.18 18.65
N ALA A 110 1.75 -1.54 19.82
CA ALA A 110 2.15 -0.14 19.96
C ALA A 110 3.63 0.08 19.57
N LEU A 111 4.53 -0.79 20.00
CA LEU A 111 5.95 -0.76 19.62
C LEU A 111 6.15 -0.96 18.12
N PHE A 112 5.43 -1.92 17.53
CA PHE A 112 5.51 -2.19 16.10
C PHE A 112 5.01 -1.00 15.27
N LEU A 113 3.87 -0.41 15.64
CA LEU A 113 3.33 0.79 14.99
C LEU A 113 4.26 1.98 15.16
N PHE A 114 4.84 2.16 16.35
CA PHE A 114 5.81 3.21 16.64
C PHE A 114 7.06 3.09 15.74
N GLY A 115 7.64 1.89 15.65
CA GLY A 115 8.79 1.62 14.77
C GLY A 115 8.45 1.83 13.29
N THR A 116 7.31 1.33 12.85
CA THR A 116 6.85 1.48 11.47
C THR A 116 6.65 2.95 11.08
N TYR A 117 6.02 3.73 11.96
CA TYR A 117 5.80 5.15 11.75
C TYR A 117 7.11 5.94 11.75
N LEU A 118 7.97 5.74 12.76
CA LEU A 118 9.24 6.46 12.85
C LEU A 118 10.15 6.15 11.65
N GLY A 119 10.30 4.88 11.28
CA GLY A 119 11.16 4.50 10.16
C GLY A 119 10.65 5.11 8.85
N SER A 120 9.33 5.06 8.62
CA SER A 120 8.71 5.67 7.45
C SER A 120 8.96 7.17 7.38
N ILE A 121 8.75 7.90 8.48
CA ILE A 121 8.93 9.35 8.54
C ILE A 121 10.40 9.75 8.39
N MET A 122 11.33 9.03 9.02
CA MET A 122 12.75 9.33 8.91
C MET A 122 13.25 9.13 7.47
N THR A 123 12.87 8.05 6.80
CA THR A 123 13.21 7.85 5.38
C THR A 123 12.61 8.93 4.48
N LEU A 124 11.38 9.36 4.76
CA LEU A 124 10.75 10.45 4.00
C LEU A 124 11.48 11.79 4.19
N ARG A 125 11.95 12.08 5.41
CA ARG A 125 12.71 13.30 5.75
C ARG A 125 14.11 13.31 5.13
N SER A 126 14.78 12.17 5.12
CA SER A 126 16.10 12.01 4.49
C SER A 126 16.05 11.80 2.98
N SER A 127 14.87 11.94 2.36
CA SER A 127 14.68 11.57 0.96
C SER A 127 15.41 12.44 -0.08
N ASP A 128 15.90 13.60 0.34
CA ASP A 128 16.81 14.44 -0.46
C ASP A 128 18.27 13.96 -0.40
N GLU A 129 18.63 13.13 0.58
CA GLU A 129 19.95 12.53 0.77
C GLU A 129 20.01 11.05 0.30
N PHE A 130 18.86 10.39 0.16
CA PHE A 130 18.76 9.02 -0.32
C PHE A 130 18.80 8.93 -1.85
N TYR A 131 19.99 8.68 -2.39
CA TYR A 131 20.19 8.33 -3.79
C TYR A 131 20.16 6.81 -3.97
N VAL A 132 18.99 6.26 -4.31
CA VAL A 132 18.96 4.94 -4.93
C VAL A 132 19.20 5.14 -6.42
N SER A 133 20.42 4.86 -6.86
CA SER A 133 20.74 4.80 -8.30
C SER A 133 20.06 3.57 -8.89
N ILE A 134 18.78 3.70 -9.23
CA ILE A 134 18.11 2.73 -10.11
C ILE A 134 18.53 3.11 -11.52
N PRO A 135 19.31 2.30 -12.24
CA PRO A 135 19.63 2.58 -13.64
C PRO A 135 18.33 2.49 -14.45
N PHE A 136 17.63 3.61 -14.58
CA PHE A 136 16.43 3.70 -15.39
C PHE A 136 16.85 3.76 -16.86
N VAL A 137 17.01 2.59 -17.48
CA VAL A 137 17.17 2.49 -18.94
C VAL A 137 15.82 2.79 -19.56
N LYS A 138 15.57 4.07 -19.86
CA LYS A 138 14.45 4.46 -20.71
C LYS A 138 14.77 3.98 -22.13
N PHE A 139 14.16 2.88 -22.55
CA PHE A 139 14.11 2.52 -23.97
C PHE A 139 13.26 3.58 -24.68
N ALA A 140 13.91 4.67 -25.09
CA ALA A 140 13.31 5.62 -26.00
C ALA A 140 13.08 4.88 -27.32
N PRO A 141 11.86 4.82 -27.86
CA PRO A 141 11.70 4.39 -29.24
C PRO A 141 12.58 5.31 -30.07
N THR A 142 13.53 4.72 -30.81
CA THR A 142 14.28 5.42 -31.84
C THR A 142 13.24 5.93 -32.82
N ALA A 143 12.79 7.16 -32.63
CA ALA A 143 12.10 7.89 -33.67
C ALA A 143 13.13 7.96 -34.79
N GLU A 144 12.96 7.13 -35.82
CA GLU A 144 13.66 7.32 -37.06
C GLU A 144 13.38 8.75 -37.49
N LYS A 145 14.33 9.65 -37.22
CA LYS A 145 14.40 10.92 -37.92
C LYS A 145 14.57 10.52 -39.37
N LYS A 146 13.47 10.50 -40.14
CA LYS A 146 13.53 10.56 -41.59
C LYS A 146 14.49 11.69 -41.91
N ARG A 147 15.71 11.31 -42.30
CA ARG A 147 16.67 12.24 -42.87
C ARG A 147 16.15 12.48 -44.26
N ASP A 148 15.47 13.60 -44.47
CA ASP A 148 15.16 14.07 -45.80
C ASP A 148 16.51 14.37 -46.48
N LEU A 149 16.95 13.41 -47.29
CA LEU A 149 18.15 13.54 -48.12
C LEU A 149 17.76 14.38 -49.33
N LEU A 150 18.19 15.65 -49.34
CA LEU A 150 18.12 16.48 -50.53
C LEU A 150 19.25 16.05 -51.47
N ILE A 151 18.87 15.49 -52.62
CA ILE A 151 19.78 15.21 -53.73
C ILE A 151 19.66 16.42 -54.66
N ASP A 152 20.71 17.23 -54.72
CA ASP A 152 20.85 18.27 -55.74
C ASP A 152 21.53 17.65 -56.97
N SER A 153 20.97 17.89 -58.15
CA SER A 153 21.39 17.31 -59.44
C SER A 153 22.28 18.26 -60.22
#